data_AF-A0A2Z6QXW0-F1
#
_entry.id   AF-A0A2Z6QXW0-F1
#
_cell.length_a   1.000
_cell.length_b   1.000
_cell.length_c   1.000
_cell.angle_alpha   90.00
_cell.angle_beta   90.00
_cell.angle_gamma   90.00
#
_symmetry.space_group_name_H-M   'P 1'
#
loop_
_entity.id
_entity.type
_entity.pdbx_description
1 polymer ?
#
loop_
_entity_poly.entity_id
_entity_poly.type
_entity_poly.pdbx_seq_one_letter_code
_entity_poly.pdbx_strand_id
1 'polypeptide(L)'
;MNTKNFKSFNKLKYEYLEFKEPLKQRLISQKELTEMIVNYMNNNDWKMLKNCLVTLNDNTIKLSNLMDKQDKVFEAILKFLEKIIMDRMCLDTLSVYRNYIINLIEELEVKLGILIWIRVRNAIHKKRKNNRNDFEKEELKFIKKLEKTLKDIYYDC
;
A
#
# COMPACT_ATOMS: atom_id res chain seq x y z
N MET A 1 -1.51 10.12 -3.49
CA MET A 1 -1.96 8.71 -3.57
C MET A 1 -1.96 8.31 -5.04
N ASN A 2 -1.25 7.24 -5.44
CA ASN A 2 -1.17 6.81 -6.85
C ASN A 2 -2.56 6.38 -7.37
N THR A 3 -2.86 6.66 -8.64
CA THR A 3 -4.07 6.26 -9.39
C THR A 3 -4.43 4.78 -9.24
N LYS A 4 -3.44 3.89 -9.12
CA LYS A 4 -3.63 2.45 -8.85
C LYS A 4 -4.21 2.22 -7.45
N ASN A 5 -3.71 2.90 -6.42
CA ASN A 5 -4.22 2.79 -5.05
C ASN A 5 -5.64 3.36 -4.95
N PHE A 6 -5.95 4.42 -5.70
CA PHE A 6 -7.31 4.98 -5.74
C PHE A 6 -8.33 4.00 -6.35
N LYS A 7 -7.98 3.31 -7.45
CA LYS A 7 -8.83 2.28 -8.05
C LYS A 7 -9.05 1.09 -7.09
N SER A 8 -7.99 0.61 -6.43
CA SER A 8 -8.09 -0.46 -5.44
C SER A 8 -8.96 -0.08 -4.24
N PHE A 9 -8.83 1.16 -3.74
CA PHE A 9 -9.68 1.67 -2.66
C PHE A 9 -11.16 1.71 -3.05
N ASN A 10 -11.50 2.22 -4.24
CA ASN A 10 -12.88 2.26 -4.71
C ASN A 10 -13.48 0.86 -4.88
N LYS A 11 -12.68 -0.11 -5.33
CA LYS A 11 -13.11 -1.51 -5.40
C LYS A 11 -13.45 -2.07 -4.01
N LEU A 12 -12.56 -1.92 -3.03
CA LEU A 12 -12.81 -2.37 -1.66
C LEU A 12 -14.01 -1.67 -1.02
N LYS A 13 -14.19 -0.37 -1.29
CA LYS A 13 -15.36 0.39 -0.85
C LYS A 13 -16.65 -0.18 -1.43
N TYR A 14 -16.66 -0.54 -2.70
CA TYR A 14 -17.80 -1.17 -3.34
C TYR A 14 -18.10 -2.55 -2.74
N GLU A 15 -17.08 -3.40 -2.61
CA GLU A 15 -17.19 -4.73 -1.99
C GLU A 15 -17.73 -4.64 -0.55
N TYR A 16 -17.28 -3.66 0.24
CA TYR A 16 -17.82 -3.40 1.57
C TYR A 16 -19.31 -3.03 1.56
N LEU A 17 -19.71 -2.15 0.64
CA LEU A 17 -21.11 -1.74 0.53
C LEU A 17 -22.02 -2.88 0.06
N GLU A 18 -21.49 -3.78 -0.77
CA GLU A 18 -22.24 -4.90 -1.35
C GLU A 18 -22.82 -5.84 -0.30
N PHE A 19 -22.14 -6.09 0.83
CA PHE A 19 -22.66 -6.97 1.89
C PHE A 19 -23.25 -6.23 3.09
N LYS A 20 -22.95 -4.94 3.28
CA LYS A 20 -23.38 -4.18 4.47
C LYS A 20 -24.91 -4.12 4.61
N GLU A 21 -25.60 -3.69 3.56
CA GLU A 21 -27.07 -3.57 3.61
C GLU A 21 -27.76 -4.94 3.64
N PRO A 22 -27.35 -5.94 2.85
CA PRO A 22 -27.89 -7.29 2.96
C PRO A 22 -27.72 -7.92 4.35
N LEU A 23 -26.57 -7.70 5.00
CA LEU A 23 -26.32 -8.20 6.36
C LEU A 23 -27.31 -7.58 7.36
N LYS A 24 -27.49 -6.25 7.29
CA LYS A 24 -28.43 -5.53 8.14
C LYS A 24 -29.87 -5.99 7.95
N GLN A 25 -30.31 -6.12 6.70
CA GLN A 25 -31.67 -6.60 6.37
C GLN A 25 -31.90 -8.02 6.90
N ARG A 26 -30.96 -8.94 6.71
CA ARG A 26 -31.10 -10.31 7.20
C ARG A 26 -31.11 -10.41 8.72
N LEU A 27 -30.35 -9.56 9.41
CA LEU A 27 -30.38 -9.51 10.87
C LEU A 27 -31.75 -9.07 11.38
N ILE A 28 -32.40 -8.12 10.70
CA ILE A 28 -33.77 -7.70 10.99
C ILE A 28 -34.73 -8.86 10.76
N SER A 29 -34.69 -9.50 9.59
CA SER A 29 -35.54 -10.67 9.29
C SER A 29 -35.35 -11.83 10.27
N GLN A 30 -34.13 -12.04 10.79
CA GLN A 30 -33.87 -13.06 11.82
C GLN A 30 -34.63 -12.75 13.12
N LYS A 31 -34.67 -11.47 13.53
CA LYS A 31 -35.40 -11.04 14.72
C LYS A 31 -36.90 -11.22 14.54
N GLU A 32 -37.43 -10.77 13.40
CA GLU A 32 -38.85 -10.90 13.05
C GLU A 32 -39.29 -12.38 13.01
N LEU A 33 -38.49 -13.27 12.42
CA LEU A 33 -38.76 -14.71 12.40
C LEU A 33 -38.77 -15.31 13.81
N THR A 34 -37.90 -14.83 14.70
CA THR A 34 -37.85 -15.32 16.10
C THR A 34 -39.13 -14.92 16.84
N GLU A 35 -39.60 -13.69 16.67
CA GLU A 35 -40.88 -13.24 17.23
C GLU A 35 -42.07 -14.02 16.68
N MET A 36 -42.10 -14.30 15.37
CA MET A 36 -43.13 -15.11 14.74
C MET A 36 -43.16 -16.54 15.30
N ILE A 37 -42.00 -17.17 15.52
CA ILE A 37 -41.91 -18.53 16.10
C ILE A 37 -42.56 -18.57 17.48
N VAL A 38 -42.29 -17.57 18.34
CA VAL A 38 -42.90 -17.47 19.67
C VAL A 38 -44.43 -17.37 19.58
N ASN A 39 -44.93 -16.54 18.66
CA ASN A 39 -46.38 -16.39 18.46
C ASN A 39 -47.05 -17.68 17.96
N TYR A 40 -46.44 -18.38 16.99
CA TYR A 40 -47.00 -19.63 16.47
C TYR A 40 -46.91 -20.79 17.45
N MET A 41 -45.89 -20.83 18.32
CA MET A 41 -45.86 -21.76 19.46
C MET A 41 -47.05 -21.56 20.39
N ASN A 42 -47.33 -20.31 20.77
CA ASN A 42 -48.44 -19.98 21.67
C ASN A 42 -49.81 -20.32 21.06
N ASN A 43 -49.92 -20.24 19.73
CA ASN A 43 -51.16 -20.52 18.99
C ASN A 43 -51.27 -21.97 18.48
N ASN A 44 -50.33 -22.86 18.82
CA ASN A 44 -50.26 -24.25 18.34
C ASN A 44 -50.29 -24.41 16.80
N ASP A 45 -49.84 -23.41 16.03
CA ASP A 45 -49.78 -23.49 14.57
C ASP A 45 -48.47 -24.16 14.12
N TRP A 46 -48.45 -25.49 14.21
CA TRP A 46 -47.29 -26.32 13.88
C TRP A 46 -46.83 -26.20 12.42
N LYS A 47 -47.75 -25.92 11.50
CA LYS A 47 -47.41 -25.77 10.08
C LYS A 47 -46.62 -24.49 9.85
N MET A 48 -47.09 -23.37 10.41
CA MET A 48 -46.36 -22.10 10.32
C MET A 48 -45.04 -22.17 11.08
N LEU A 49 -45.01 -22.81 12.24
CA LEU A 49 -43.78 -23.03 13.00
C LEU A 49 -42.72 -23.78 12.18
N LYS A 50 -43.09 -24.87 11.52
CA LYS A 50 -42.17 -25.62 10.64
C LYS A 50 -41.61 -24.73 9.52
N ASN A 51 -42.46 -23.92 8.89
CA ASN A 51 -42.03 -22.99 7.84
C ASN A 51 -41.08 -21.91 8.36
N CYS A 52 -41.37 -21.34 9.54
CA CYS A 52 -40.49 -20.37 10.18
C CYS A 52 -39.12 -20.98 10.51
N LEU A 53 -39.07 -22.21 11.03
CA LEU A 53 -37.80 -22.89 11.32
C LEU A 53 -36.96 -23.15 10.07
N VAL A 54 -37.59 -23.56 8.96
CA VAL A 54 -36.90 -23.72 7.66
C VAL A 54 -36.33 -22.37 7.20
N THR A 55 -37.15 -21.31 7.27
CA THR A 55 -36.72 -19.96 6.86
C THR A 55 -35.60 -19.41 7.75
N LEU A 56 -35.66 -19.70 9.05
CA LEU A 56 -34.64 -19.33 10.03
C LEU A 56 -33.30 -20.00 9.72
N ASN A 57 -33.32 -21.31 9.40
CA ASN A 57 -32.12 -22.04 9.01
C ASN A 57 -31.50 -21.47 7.73
N ASP A 58 -32.32 -21.22 6.70
CA ASP A 58 -31.87 -20.60 5.46
C ASP A 58 -31.27 -19.21 5.68
N ASN A 59 -31.88 -18.40 6.54
CA ASN A 59 -31.38 -17.07 6.84
C ASN A 59 -30.07 -17.13 7.65
N THR A 60 -29.93 -18.10 8.55
CA THR A 60 -28.71 -18.37 9.33
C THR A 60 -27.54 -18.75 8.42
N ILE A 61 -27.75 -19.66 7.47
CA ILE A 61 -26.72 -20.03 6.47
C ILE A 61 -26.29 -18.80 5.67
N LYS A 62 -27.25 -17.97 5.24
CA LYS A 62 -26.96 -16.78 4.44
C LYS A 62 -26.27 -15.68 5.26
N LEU A 63 -26.59 -15.54 6.55
CA LEU A 63 -25.86 -14.65 7.47
C LEU A 63 -24.40 -15.10 7.65
N SER A 64 -24.17 -16.40 7.88
CA SER A 64 -22.81 -16.97 7.96
C SER A 64 -21.99 -16.64 6.71
N ASN A 65 -22.57 -16.85 5.52
CA ASN A 65 -21.90 -16.54 4.26
C ASN A 65 -21.58 -15.05 4.08
N LEU A 66 -22.42 -14.15 4.59
CA LEU A 66 -22.15 -12.71 4.55
C LEU A 66 -21.05 -12.30 5.54
N MET A 67 -21.00 -12.93 6.71
CA MET A 67 -19.92 -12.73 7.69
C MET A 67 -18.58 -13.20 7.12
N ASP A 68 -18.53 -14.38 6.49
CA ASP A 68 -17.30 -14.88 5.84
C ASP A 68 -16.81 -13.95 4.72
N LYS A 69 -17.74 -13.35 3.97
CA LYS A 69 -17.41 -12.33 2.95
C LYS A 69 -16.88 -11.05 3.59
N GLN A 70 -17.49 -10.61 4.68
CA GLN A 70 -17.07 -9.44 5.42
C GLN A 70 -15.63 -9.59 5.93
N ASP A 71 -15.29 -10.74 6.50
CA ASP A 71 -13.94 -11.02 7.01
C ASP A 71 -12.90 -10.96 5.89
N LYS A 72 -13.20 -11.54 4.72
CA LYS A 72 -12.33 -11.47 3.54
C LYS A 72 -12.09 -10.04 3.07
N VAL A 73 -13.13 -9.21 3.07
CA VAL A 73 -13.00 -7.79 2.69
C VAL A 73 -12.19 -7.02 3.73
N PHE A 74 -12.36 -7.30 5.02
CA PHE A 74 -11.52 -6.70 6.06
C PHE A 74 -10.05 -7.09 5.94
N GLU A 75 -9.73 -8.37 5.71
CA GLU A 75 -8.37 -8.78 5.44
C GLU A 75 -7.77 -8.05 4.22
N ALA A 76 -8.56 -7.89 3.15
CA ALA A 76 -8.12 -7.19 1.96
C ALA A 76 -7.85 -5.69 2.23
N ILE A 77 -8.68 -5.05 3.06
CA ILE A 77 -8.46 -3.67 3.53
C ILE A 77 -7.19 -3.58 4.37
N LEU A 78 -6.95 -4.50 5.30
CA LEU A 78 -5.74 -4.52 6.14
C LEU A 78 -4.48 -4.65 5.28
N LYS A 79 -4.45 -5.62 4.36
CA LYS A 79 -3.33 -5.80 3.42
C LYS A 79 -3.10 -4.55 2.55
N PHE A 80 -4.17 -3.87 2.14
CA PHE A 80 -4.07 -2.62 1.38
C PHE A 80 -3.49 -1.47 2.22
N LEU A 81 -3.90 -1.33 3.48
CA LEU A 81 -3.38 -0.33 4.40
C LEU A 81 -1.90 -0.56 4.71
N GLU A 82 -1.52 -1.81 5.00
CA GLU A 82 -0.13 -2.22 5.23
C GLU A 82 0.76 -1.82 4.04
N LYS A 83 0.30 -2.10 2.81
CA LYS A 83 1.01 -1.68 1.60
C LYS A 83 1.18 -0.16 1.51
N ILE A 84 0.14 0.62 1.81
CA ILE A 84 0.23 2.09 1.79
C ILE A 84 1.24 2.59 2.82
N ILE A 85 1.25 2.00 4.02
CA ILE A 85 2.18 2.36 5.09
C ILE A 85 3.61 2.07 4.64
N MET A 86 3.87 0.87 4.11
CA MET A 86 5.18 0.48 3.60
C MET A 86 5.66 1.38 2.45
N ASP A 87 4.77 1.71 1.49
CA ASP A 87 5.08 2.63 0.39
C ASP A 87 5.47 4.02 0.94
N ARG A 88 4.78 4.53 1.96
CA ARG A 88 5.10 5.83 2.59
C ARG A 88 6.41 5.79 3.38
N MET A 89 6.62 4.77 4.20
CA MET A 89 7.87 4.60 4.95
C MET A 89 9.08 4.52 4.01
N CYS A 90 8.92 3.84 2.87
CA CYS A 90 9.95 3.80 1.82
C CYS A 90 10.22 5.18 1.23
N LEU A 91 9.16 5.97 0.93
CA LEU A 91 9.32 7.35 0.43
C LEU A 91 10.00 8.27 1.45
N ASP A 92 9.67 8.15 2.73
CA ASP A 92 10.31 8.93 3.80
C ASP A 92 11.79 8.56 3.94
N THR A 93 12.11 7.25 3.90
CA THR A 93 13.49 6.76 3.89
C THR A 93 14.26 7.27 2.67
N LEU A 94 13.65 7.23 1.48
CA LEU A 94 14.21 7.80 0.25
C LEU A 94 14.39 9.33 0.34
N SER A 95 13.54 10.03 1.10
CA SER A 95 13.70 11.46 1.35
C SER A 95 14.94 11.76 2.19
N VAL A 96 15.25 10.92 3.18
CA VAL A 96 16.50 11.04 3.96
C VAL A 96 17.71 10.83 3.05
N TYR A 97 17.71 9.77 2.23
CA TYR A 97 18.78 9.56 1.24
C TYR A 97 18.87 10.69 0.22
N ARG A 98 17.75 11.28 -0.21
CA ARG A 98 17.75 12.43 -1.12
C ARG A 98 18.45 13.62 -0.49
N ASN A 99 18.13 13.97 0.75
CA ASN A 99 18.78 15.08 1.45
C ASN A 99 20.28 14.80 1.66
N TYR A 100 20.64 13.58 2.05
CA TYR A 100 22.04 13.17 2.16
C TYR A 100 22.79 13.29 0.83
N ILE A 101 22.21 12.82 -0.29
CA ILE A 101 22.81 12.90 -1.63
C ILE A 101 22.96 14.36 -2.06
N ILE A 102 21.98 15.24 -1.78
CA ILE A 102 22.07 16.66 -2.08
C ILE A 102 23.24 17.29 -1.32
N ASN A 103 23.30 17.08 -0.01
CA ASN A 103 24.37 17.61 0.83
C ASN A 103 25.75 17.11 0.37
N LEU A 104 25.87 15.82 0.03
CA LEU A 104 27.11 15.24 -0.49
C LEU A 104 27.51 15.88 -1.83
N ILE A 105 26.56 16.12 -2.73
CA ILE A 105 26.82 16.79 -4.01
C ILE A 105 27.31 18.23 -3.79
N GLU A 106 26.67 18.96 -2.89
CA GLU A 106 27.06 20.32 -2.53
C GLU A 106 28.47 20.36 -1.94
N GLU A 107 28.81 19.46 -1.02
CA GLU A 107 30.15 19.36 -0.43
C GLU A 107 31.21 19.01 -1.49
N LEU A 108 30.90 18.08 -2.40
CA LEU A 108 31.78 17.73 -3.51
C LEU A 108 32.03 18.91 -4.45
N GLU A 109 30.98 19.69 -4.76
CA GLU A 109 31.10 20.87 -5.62
C GLU A 109 31.99 21.94 -4.98
N VAL A 110 31.87 22.14 -3.67
CA VAL A 110 32.73 23.05 -2.89
C VAL A 110 34.19 22.56 -2.86
N LYS A 111 34.44 21.30 -2.47
CA LYS A 111 35.80 20.76 -2.32
C LYS A 111 36.54 20.60 -3.67
N LEU A 112 35.84 20.21 -4.74
CA LEU A 112 36.44 20.08 -6.07
C LEU A 112 36.57 21.42 -6.80
N GLY A 113 35.68 22.37 -6.50
CA GLY A 113 35.50 23.59 -7.26
C GLY A 113 34.67 23.37 -8.55
N ILE A 114 33.86 24.38 -8.87
CA ILE A 114 32.84 24.35 -9.94
C ILE A 114 33.37 23.82 -11.27
N LEU A 115 34.55 24.28 -11.73
CA LEU A 115 35.10 23.87 -13.03
C LEU A 115 35.48 22.39 -13.09
N ILE A 116 36.02 21.83 -12.01
CA ILE A 116 36.38 20.41 -11.94
C ILE A 116 35.11 19.57 -11.79
N TRP A 117 34.16 20.03 -10.97
CA TRP A 117 32.88 19.37 -10.79
C TRP A 117 32.09 19.25 -12.11
N ILE A 118 32.01 20.31 -12.91
CA ILE A 118 31.36 20.28 -14.23
C ILE A 118 32.00 19.20 -15.13
N ARG A 119 33.33 19.10 -15.15
CA ARG A 119 34.04 18.09 -15.95
C ARG A 119 33.77 16.67 -15.47
N VAL A 120 33.76 16.45 -14.16
CA VAL A 120 33.39 15.17 -13.54
C VAL A 120 31.95 14.78 -13.87
N ARG A 121 31.00 15.70 -13.69
CA ARG A 121 29.58 15.49 -13.96
C ARG A 121 29.33 15.12 -15.43
N ASN A 122 30.00 15.81 -16.36
CA ASN A 122 29.90 15.53 -17.78
C ASN A 122 30.49 14.16 -18.15
N ALA A 123 31.64 13.80 -17.58
CA ALA A 123 32.26 12.49 -17.80
C ALA A 123 31.34 11.34 -17.30
N ILE A 124 30.79 11.46 -16.09
CA ILE A 124 29.84 10.48 -15.53
C ILE A 124 28.58 10.39 -16.40
N HIS A 125 28.01 11.54 -16.81
CA HIS A 125 26.82 11.58 -17.65
C HIS A 125 27.06 10.91 -19.01
N LYS A 126 28.17 11.24 -19.68
CA LYS A 126 28.57 10.65 -20.96
C LYS A 126 28.77 9.14 -20.84
N LYS A 127 29.44 8.68 -19.78
CA LYS A 127 29.64 7.25 -19.50
C LYS A 127 28.31 6.50 -19.32
N ARG A 128 27.40 7.06 -18.51
CA ARG A 128 26.06 6.49 -18.29
C ARG A 128 25.22 6.45 -19.56
N LYS A 129 25.19 7.55 -20.32
CA LYS A 129 24.41 7.65 -21.57
C LYS A 129 24.87 6.65 -22.61
N ASN A 130 26.18 6.39 -22.68
CA ASN A 130 26.78 5.51 -23.68
C ASN A 130 27.01 4.07 -23.17
N ASN A 131 26.56 3.75 -21.95
CA ASN A 131 26.74 2.46 -21.28
C ASN A 131 28.20 1.93 -21.33
N ARG A 132 29.18 2.82 -21.14
CA ARG A 132 30.62 2.48 -21.19
C ARG A 132 31.14 2.09 -19.80
N ASN A 133 32.11 1.17 -19.76
CA ASN A 133 32.72 0.71 -18.51
C ASN A 133 33.91 1.58 -18.06
N ASP A 134 34.55 2.30 -18.99
CA ASP A 134 35.75 3.11 -18.72
C ASP A 134 35.54 4.59 -19.05
N PHE A 135 36.38 5.45 -18.44
CA PHE A 135 36.46 6.88 -18.74
C PHE A 135 37.57 7.17 -19.75
N GLU A 136 37.45 8.24 -20.52
CA GLU A 136 38.48 8.64 -21.46
C GLU A 136 39.74 9.12 -20.72
N LYS A 137 40.91 8.99 -21.36
CA LYS A 137 42.22 9.30 -20.75
C LYS A 137 42.28 10.73 -20.20
N GLU A 138 41.61 11.66 -20.87
CA GLU A 138 41.51 13.07 -20.51
C GLU A 138 40.58 13.33 -19.32
N GLU A 139 39.59 12.46 -19.12
CA GLU A 139 38.60 12.50 -18.04
C GLU A 139 39.18 11.89 -16.74
N LEU A 140 40.06 10.90 -16.85
CA LEU A 140 40.66 10.18 -15.72
C LEU A 140 41.29 11.10 -14.68
N LYS A 141 41.93 12.20 -15.08
CA LYS A 141 42.52 13.15 -14.12
C LYS A 141 41.47 13.82 -13.21
N PHE A 142 40.26 14.05 -13.72
CA PHE A 142 39.18 14.65 -12.95
C PHE A 142 38.48 13.60 -12.10
N ILE A 143 38.29 12.39 -12.64
CA ILE A 143 37.73 11.26 -11.88
C ILE A 143 38.63 10.88 -10.70
N LYS A 144 39.95 10.86 -10.86
CA LYS A 144 40.89 10.64 -9.74
C LYS A 144 40.80 11.72 -8.67
N LYS A 145 40.55 12.99 -9.05
CA LYS A 145 40.32 14.07 -8.08
C LYS A 145 39.01 13.88 -7.33
N LEU A 146 37.95 13.47 -8.01
CA LEU A 146 36.69 13.08 -7.37
C LEU A 146 36.93 11.93 -6.37
N GLU A 147 37.60 10.85 -6.77
CA GLU A 147 37.89 9.70 -5.91
C GLU A 147 38.67 10.09 -4.65
N LYS A 148 39.67 10.96 -4.79
CA LYS A 148 40.41 11.50 -3.65
C LYS A 148 39.50 12.30 -2.73
N THR A 149 38.72 13.22 -3.30
CA THR A 149 37.82 14.09 -2.52
C THR A 149 36.75 13.27 -1.78
N LEU A 150 36.20 12.24 -2.42
CA LEU A 150 35.26 11.31 -1.80
C LEU A 150 35.89 10.56 -0.62
N LYS A 151 37.16 10.13 -0.74
CA LYS A 151 37.88 9.52 0.39
C LYS A 151 38.03 10.51 1.52
N ASP A 152 38.45 11.75 1.24
CA ASP A 152 38.65 12.77 2.27
C ASP A 152 37.35 13.07 3.03
N ILE A 153 36.20 13.17 2.34
CA ILE A 153 34.87 13.34 2.98
C ILE A 153 34.51 12.15 3.88
N TYR A 154 34.88 10.92 3.49
CA TYR A 154 34.57 9.71 4.25
C TYR A 154 35.42 9.54 5.52
N TYR A 155 36.56 10.22 5.61
CA TYR A 155 37.45 10.18 6.78
C TYR A 155 37.26 11.38 7.74
N ASP A 156 36.47 12.38 7.35
CA ASP A 156 36.12 13.55 8.18
C ASP A 156 34.80 13.34 8.99
N CYS A 157 34.10 12.21 8.81
CA CYS A 157 32.94 11.78 9.62
C CYS A 157 33.35 10.72 10.65
#